data_AF-A0A238DQG8-F1
#
_entry.id   AF-A0A238DQG8-F1
#
_cell.length_a   1.000
_cell.length_b   1.000
_cell.length_c   1.000
_cell.angle_alpha   90.00
_cell.angle_beta   90.00
_cell.angle_gamma   90.00
#
_symmetry.space_group_name_H-M   'P 1'
#
loop_
_entity.id
_entity.type
_entity.pdbx_description
1 polymer ?
#
loop_
_entity_poly.entity_id
_entity_poly.type
_entity_poly.pdbx_seq_one_letter_code
_entity_poly.pdbx_strand_id
1 'polypeptide(L)'
;MNSTPEAQKRGTGEAAQSQQPSERERSTIEFTYTDLDNAIEVVKAVHNVGGTACDYDQLAAGLGMEAKGGGFRMRVLGAKAYGLLTYERGGRITLTELGKKIIDPEHARSSRVDAFLNVALYQRVYEQFKGSQLPPQAGLGGCRT
;
A
#
# COMPACT_ATOMS: atom_id res chain seq x y z
N MET A 1 8.47 23.25 -69.22
CA MET A 1 8.31 23.17 -67.75
C MET A 1 7.16 24.08 -67.34
N ASN A 2 5.98 23.53 -67.03
CA ASN A 2 5.36 23.73 -65.72
C ASN A 2 4.15 22.81 -65.57
N SER A 3 4.14 22.11 -64.44
CA SER A 3 3.22 21.06 -64.07
C SER A 3 2.04 21.62 -63.28
N THR A 4 0.83 21.15 -63.52
CA THR A 4 -0.18 20.97 -62.46
C THR A 4 -1.19 19.91 -62.89
N PRO A 5 -1.29 18.76 -62.21
CA PRO A 5 -2.30 17.75 -62.47
C PRO A 5 -3.55 17.91 -61.59
N GLU A 6 -4.59 17.25 -62.07
CA GLU A 6 -5.97 17.20 -61.62
C GLU A 6 -6.21 16.69 -60.18
N ALA A 7 -7.32 17.16 -59.63
CA ALA A 7 -7.94 16.70 -58.40
C ALA A 7 -8.44 15.25 -58.49
N GLN A 8 -8.21 14.45 -57.45
CA GLN A 8 -8.92 13.18 -57.24
C GLN A 8 -9.14 12.87 -55.75
N LYS A 9 -10.42 12.93 -55.37
CA LYS A 9 -11.24 12.15 -54.41
C LYS A 9 -10.68 11.68 -53.03
N ARG A 10 -11.43 12.11 -52.01
CA ARG A 10 -12.06 11.37 -50.88
C ARG A 10 -11.45 10.01 -50.48
N GLY A 11 -10.97 9.95 -49.25
CA GLY A 11 -10.83 8.73 -48.45
C GLY A 11 -11.00 9.04 -46.97
N THR A 12 -12.14 8.64 -46.41
CA THR A 12 -12.46 8.61 -44.99
C THR A 12 -11.47 7.70 -44.25
N GLY A 13 -10.96 8.12 -43.11
CA GLY A 13 -10.10 7.30 -42.26
C GLY A 13 -10.09 7.82 -40.82
N GLU A 14 -10.73 7.06 -39.94
CA GLU A 14 -10.85 7.25 -38.49
C GLU A 14 -9.67 7.93 -37.80
N ALA A 15 -9.99 8.99 -37.05
CA ALA A 15 -9.12 9.54 -36.02
C ALA A 15 -8.97 8.49 -34.90
N ALA A 16 -7.88 7.72 -34.95
CA ALA A 16 -7.42 6.91 -33.83
C ALA A 16 -7.06 7.85 -32.68
N GLN A 17 -7.97 8.02 -31.72
CA GLN A 17 -7.67 8.62 -30.44
C GLN A 17 -6.68 7.71 -29.70
N SER A 18 -5.41 8.10 -29.75
CA SER A 18 -4.37 7.56 -28.89
C SER A 18 -4.74 7.86 -27.43
N GLN A 19 -5.21 6.83 -26.73
CA GLN A 19 -5.40 6.85 -25.30
C GLN A 19 -4.01 7.01 -24.65
N GLN A 20 -3.67 8.25 -24.32
CA GLN A 20 -2.55 8.57 -23.44
C GLN A 20 -2.78 7.83 -22.11
N PRO A 21 -1.79 7.11 -21.56
CA PRO A 21 -1.94 6.48 -20.26
C PRO A 21 -2.15 7.59 -19.24
N SER A 22 -3.35 7.65 -18.65
CA SER A 22 -3.64 8.61 -17.58
C SER A 22 -2.66 8.35 -16.45
N GLU A 23 -1.75 9.29 -16.23
CA GLU A 23 -0.85 9.30 -15.09
C GLU A 23 -1.73 9.24 -13.85
N ARG A 24 -1.72 8.09 -13.16
CA ARG A 24 -2.53 7.91 -11.96
C ARG A 24 -2.04 8.96 -10.96
N GLU A 25 -2.84 9.99 -10.73
CA GLU A 25 -2.59 10.97 -9.68
C GLU A 25 -2.50 10.20 -8.36
N ARG A 26 -1.27 10.04 -7.87
CA ARG A 26 -1.03 9.35 -6.60
C ARG A 26 -1.29 10.35 -5.50
N SER A 27 -2.21 10.02 -4.61
CA SER A 27 -2.44 10.81 -3.40
C SER A 27 -1.10 11.05 -2.69
N THR A 28 -0.84 12.31 -2.31
CA THR A 28 0.41 12.73 -1.65
C THR A 28 0.54 12.15 -0.24
N ILE A 29 -0.56 11.63 0.31
CA ILE A 29 -0.60 10.98 1.61
C ILE A 29 -0.29 9.49 1.40
N GLU A 30 0.69 8.99 2.15
CA GLU A 30 1.08 7.58 2.13
C GLU A 30 -0.09 6.73 2.63
N PHE A 31 -0.75 6.06 1.71
CA PHE A 31 -1.82 5.11 2.01
C PHE A 31 -1.26 3.70 1.96
N THR A 32 -1.51 2.92 3.00
CA THR A 32 -1.19 1.50 2.99
C THR A 32 -2.11 0.79 2.02
N TYR A 33 -1.53 0.20 0.97
CA TYR A 33 -2.25 -0.67 0.04
C TYR A 33 -2.69 -2.00 0.67
N THR A 34 -2.30 -2.26 1.92
CA THR A 34 -2.60 -3.47 2.68
C THR A 34 -3.20 -3.10 4.03
N ASP A 35 -4.06 -3.96 4.55
CA ASP A 35 -4.62 -3.82 5.89
C ASP A 35 -3.57 -4.11 7.00
N LEU A 36 -3.96 -3.85 8.25
CA LEU A 36 -3.13 -4.09 9.42
C LEU A 36 -2.91 -5.59 9.67
N ASP A 37 -3.87 -6.45 9.33
CA ASP A 37 -3.76 -7.89 9.56
C ASP A 37 -2.69 -8.52 8.66
N ASN A 38 -2.64 -8.15 7.37
CA ASN A 38 -1.56 -8.52 6.46
C ASN A 38 -0.20 -8.02 6.98
N ALA A 39 -0.15 -6.81 7.56
CA ALA A 39 1.07 -6.29 8.16
C ALA A 39 1.52 -7.11 9.39
N ILE A 40 0.57 -7.57 10.22
CA ILE A 40 0.84 -8.46 11.36
C ILE A 40 1.32 -9.84 10.87
N GLU A 41 0.76 -10.37 9.78
CA GLU A 41 1.26 -11.62 9.17
C GLU A 41 2.72 -11.51 8.76
N VAL A 42 3.11 -10.38 8.16
CA VAL A 42 4.51 -10.10 7.80
C VAL A 42 5.39 -10.10 9.05
N VAL A 43 4.98 -9.43 10.12
CA VAL A 43 5.73 -9.40 11.39
C VAL A 43 5.90 -10.80 11.98
N LYS A 44 4.84 -11.62 11.98
CA LYS A 44 4.90 -13.01 12.44
C LYS A 44 5.85 -13.83 11.58
N ALA A 45 5.84 -13.64 10.26
CA ALA A 45 6.77 -14.32 9.36
C ALA A 45 8.23 -13.93 9.64
N VAL A 46 8.53 -12.64 9.85
CA VAL A 46 9.86 -12.17 10.25
C VAL A 46 10.30 -12.82 11.57
N HIS A 47 9.41 -12.86 12.57
CA HIS A 47 9.69 -13.47 13.87
C HIS A 47 9.95 -14.98 13.76
N ASN A 48 9.16 -15.70 12.95
CA ASN A 48 9.32 -17.13 12.76
C ASN A 48 10.62 -17.49 12.02
N VAL A 49 11.07 -16.64 11.09
CA VAL A 49 12.24 -16.92 10.25
C VAL A 49 13.54 -16.44 10.91
N GLY A 50 13.54 -15.26 11.51
CA GLY A 50 14.76 -14.60 12.01
C GLY A 50 14.65 -13.98 13.40
N GLY A 51 13.52 -14.19 14.09
CA GLY A 51 13.27 -13.68 15.45
C GLY A 51 13.06 -12.17 15.51
N THR A 52 14.11 -11.40 15.26
CA THR A 52 14.09 -9.92 15.33
C THR A 52 14.44 -9.24 14.01
N ALA A 53 15.19 -9.91 13.15
CA ALA A 53 15.56 -9.41 11.83
C ALA A 53 15.74 -10.58 10.87
N CYS A 54 15.42 -10.37 9.59
CA CYS A 54 15.59 -11.36 8.54
C CYS A 54 16.02 -10.70 7.23
N ASP A 55 16.58 -11.50 6.33
CA ASP A 55 16.84 -11.02 4.96
C ASP A 55 15.55 -11.04 4.13
N TYR A 56 15.51 -10.19 3.11
CA TYR A 56 14.36 -9.97 2.23
C TYR A 56 13.90 -11.27 1.54
N ASP A 57 14.86 -12.07 1.07
CA ASP A 57 14.58 -13.36 0.44
C ASP A 57 14.08 -14.41 1.43
N GLN A 58 14.58 -14.38 2.67
CA GLN A 58 14.13 -15.26 3.73
C GLN A 58 12.69 -14.95 4.15
N LEU A 59 12.32 -13.66 4.22
CA LEU A 59 10.93 -13.27 4.47
C LEU A 59 10.00 -13.70 3.34
N ALA A 60 10.43 -13.51 2.08
CA ALA A 60 9.66 -13.93 0.92
C ALA A 60 9.39 -15.45 0.98
N ALA A 61 10.42 -16.25 1.30
CA ALA A 61 10.29 -17.68 1.53
C ALA A 61 9.33 -18.00 2.69
N GLY A 62 9.42 -17.28 3.81
CA GLY A 62 8.53 -17.44 4.96
C GLY A 62 7.06 -17.13 4.67
N LEU A 63 6.79 -16.24 3.71
CA LEU A 63 5.43 -15.92 3.24
C LEU A 63 4.98 -16.77 2.04
N GLY A 64 5.85 -17.64 1.50
CA GLY A 64 5.57 -18.41 0.29
C GLY A 64 5.36 -17.55 -0.96
N MET A 65 6.01 -16.37 -1.01
CA MET A 65 5.88 -15.41 -2.10
C MET A 65 7.20 -15.25 -2.86
N GLU A 66 7.12 -14.81 -4.11
CA GLU A 66 8.30 -14.44 -4.88
C GLU A 66 8.87 -13.10 -4.38
N ALA A 67 10.16 -13.07 -4.01
CA ALA A 67 10.83 -11.87 -3.50
C ALA A 67 10.78 -10.69 -4.50
N LYS A 68 10.83 -10.98 -5.80
CA LYS A 68 10.73 -9.98 -6.88
C LYS A 68 9.28 -9.58 -7.20
N GLY A 69 8.29 -10.25 -6.59
CA GLY A 69 6.88 -9.99 -6.80
C GLY A 69 6.44 -8.63 -6.25
N GLY A 70 5.63 -7.90 -7.02
CA GLY A 70 5.07 -6.62 -6.60
C GLY A 70 4.20 -6.73 -5.34
N GLY A 71 3.45 -7.83 -5.20
CA GLY A 71 2.60 -8.08 -4.02
C GLY A 71 3.39 -8.20 -2.72
N PHE A 72 4.50 -8.94 -2.74
CA PHE A 72 5.40 -9.06 -1.59
C PHE A 72 5.96 -7.70 -1.18
N ARG A 73 6.45 -6.93 -2.16
CA ARG A 73 6.94 -5.57 -1.91
C ARG A 73 5.87 -4.68 -1.29
N MET A 74 4.62 -4.75 -1.75
CA MET A 74 3.53 -3.96 -1.16
C MET A 74 3.22 -4.35 0.27
N ARG A 75 3.27 -5.65 0.63
CA ARG A 75 3.11 -6.11 2.01
C ARG A 75 4.22 -5.59 2.93
N VAL A 76 5.48 -5.65 2.49
CA VAL A 76 6.63 -5.13 3.26
C VAL A 76 6.51 -3.61 3.46
N LEU A 77 6.16 -2.87 2.40
CA LEU A 77 5.94 -1.42 2.49
C LEU A 77 4.74 -1.07 3.37
N GLY A 78 3.67 -1.86 3.31
CA GLY A 78 2.51 -1.72 4.18
C GLY A 78 2.87 -1.85 5.65
N ALA A 79 3.59 -2.92 6.02
CA ALA A 79 4.08 -3.12 7.37
C ALA A 79 5.04 -2.01 7.86
N LYS A 80 5.85 -1.46 6.94
CA LYS A 80 6.69 -0.28 7.23
C LYS A 80 5.85 0.96 7.53
N ALA A 81 4.81 1.24 6.77
CA ALA A 81 3.95 2.40 6.99
C ALA A 81 3.17 2.33 8.32
N TYR A 82 2.79 1.13 8.76
CA TYR A 82 2.27 0.90 10.12
C TYR A 82 3.32 1.02 11.23
N GLY A 83 4.61 1.22 10.90
CA GLY A 83 5.70 1.37 11.87
C GLY A 83 6.13 0.06 12.54
N LEU A 84 5.72 -1.10 12.00
CA LEU A 84 6.00 -2.41 12.60
C LEU A 84 7.39 -2.95 12.26
N LEU A 85 7.95 -2.49 11.15
CA LEU A 85 9.28 -2.90 10.69
C LEU A 85 10.03 -1.73 10.03
N THR A 86 11.34 -1.87 9.96
CA THR A 86 12.21 -1.04 9.15
C THR A 86 12.81 -1.86 8.02
N TYR A 87 13.02 -1.19 6.88
CA TYR A 87 13.63 -1.77 5.70
C TYR A 87 14.86 -0.95 5.32
N GLU A 88 16.02 -1.59 5.33
CA GLU A 88 17.30 -0.95 5.02
C GLU A 88 17.69 -1.14 3.54
N ARG A 89 18.52 -0.22 3.01
CA ARG A 89 19.15 -0.34 1.68
C ARG A 89 20.25 -1.41 1.71
N GLY A 90 19.84 -2.65 1.88
CA GLY A 90 20.70 -3.84 1.91
C GLY A 90 19.89 -5.13 1.90
N GLY A 91 18.56 -5.05 1.81
CA GLY A 91 17.68 -6.21 1.87
C GLY A 91 17.45 -6.73 3.30
N ARG A 92 17.92 -6.02 4.32
CA ARG A 92 17.67 -6.40 5.72
C ARG A 92 16.37 -5.78 6.22
N ILE A 93 15.53 -6.63 6.81
CA ILE A 93 14.27 -6.25 7.46
C ILE A 93 14.44 -6.46 8.96
N THR A 94 14.13 -5.43 9.74
CA THR A 94 14.25 -5.46 11.19
C THR A 94 12.91 -5.09 11.82
N LEU A 95 12.48 -5.85 12.83
CA LEU A 95 11.28 -5.52 13.61
C LEU A 95 11.54 -4.33 14.52
N THR A 96 10.59 -3.38 14.56
CA THR A 96 10.61 -2.30 15.54
C THR A 96 10.17 -2.80 16.92
N GLU A 97 10.35 -1.99 17.95
CA GLU A 97 9.82 -2.28 19.28
C GLU A 97 8.29 -2.45 19.27
N LEU A 98 7.60 -1.70 18.41
CA LEU A 98 6.16 -1.85 18.21
C LEU A 98 5.82 -3.20 17.54
N GLY A 99 6.60 -3.59 16.53
CA GLY A 99 6.46 -4.89 15.86
C GLY A 99 6.71 -6.08 16.80
N LYS A 100 7.61 -5.96 17.78
CA LYS A 100 7.82 -7.02 18.78
C LYS A 100 6.63 -7.12 19.73
N LYS A 101 6.17 -5.99 20.29
CA LYS A 101 5.03 -5.93 21.21
C LYS A 101 3.71 -6.41 20.62
N ILE A 102 3.54 -6.32 19.29
CA ILE A 102 2.30 -6.80 18.64
C ILE A 102 2.19 -8.33 18.63
N ILE A 103 3.32 -9.04 18.78
CA ILE A 103 3.38 -10.50 18.88
C ILE A 103 3.01 -10.94 20.30
N ASP A 104 3.40 -10.14 21.29
CA ASP A 104 3.10 -10.42 22.70
C ASP A 104 1.59 -10.28 22.98
N PRO A 105 0.92 -11.34 23.48
CA PRO A 105 -0.53 -11.32 23.65
C PRO A 105 -1.02 -10.27 24.65
N GLU A 106 -0.20 -9.92 25.64
CA GLU A 106 -0.52 -8.89 26.63
C GLU A 106 -0.55 -7.47 26.05
N HIS A 107 0.28 -7.19 25.04
CA HIS A 107 0.42 -5.87 24.43
C HIS A 107 -0.19 -5.79 23.03
N ALA A 108 -0.64 -6.91 22.45
CA ALA A 108 -1.20 -6.98 21.10
C ALA A 108 -2.33 -5.98 20.87
N ARG A 109 -3.22 -5.77 21.85
CA ARG A 109 -4.35 -4.84 21.69
C ARG A 109 -3.90 -3.38 21.63
N SER A 110 -3.05 -2.94 22.57
CA SER A 110 -2.52 -1.57 22.57
C SER A 110 -1.65 -1.32 21.35
N SER A 111 -0.77 -2.26 21.00
CA SER A 111 0.15 -2.11 19.87
C SER A 111 -0.56 -2.07 18.52
N ARG A 112 -1.71 -2.75 18.36
CA ARG A 112 -2.54 -2.61 17.16
C ARG A 112 -3.10 -1.19 17.01
N VAL A 113 -3.53 -0.58 18.12
CA VAL A 113 -4.03 0.81 18.10
C VAL A 113 -2.90 1.76 17.76
N ASP A 114 -1.74 1.61 18.40
CA ASP A 114 -0.56 2.44 18.13
C ASP A 114 -0.10 2.31 16.67
N ALA A 115 -0.06 1.08 16.13
CA ALA A 115 0.28 0.84 14.73
C ALA A 115 -0.71 1.48 13.77
N PHE A 116 -2.02 1.41 14.08
CA PHE A 116 -3.05 2.04 13.28
C PHE A 116 -2.92 3.56 13.28
N LEU A 117 -2.65 4.18 14.44
CA LEU A 117 -2.47 5.62 14.57
C LEU A 117 -1.13 6.12 14.03
N ASN A 118 -0.16 5.24 13.75
CA ASN A 118 1.10 5.62 13.13
C ASN A 118 0.93 6.11 11.68
N VAL A 119 -0.13 5.68 10.99
CA VAL A 119 -0.42 6.15 9.63
C VAL A 119 -1.13 7.50 9.70
N ALA A 120 -0.47 8.54 9.17
CA ALA A 120 -0.92 9.93 9.27
C ALA A 120 -2.37 10.16 8.80
N LEU A 121 -2.83 9.39 7.80
CA LEU A 121 -4.22 9.46 7.36
C LEU A 121 -5.20 9.03 8.45
N TYR A 122 -4.98 7.85 9.05
CA TYR A 122 -5.84 7.31 10.10
C TYR A 122 -5.81 8.18 11.35
N GLN A 123 -4.65 8.72 11.70
CA GLN A 123 -4.52 9.67 12.79
C GLN A 123 -5.40 10.92 12.59
N ARG A 124 -5.39 11.52 11.39
CA ARG A 124 -6.22 12.71 11.10
C ARG A 124 -7.71 12.42 11.20
N VAL A 125 -8.16 11.29 10.67
CA VAL A 125 -9.56 10.87 10.78
C VAL A 125 -9.93 10.66 12.25
N TYR A 126 -9.07 9.98 13.01
CA TYR A 126 -9.29 9.76 14.43
C TYR A 126 -9.42 11.08 15.19
N GLU A 127 -8.49 12.02 15.03
CA GLU A 127 -8.55 13.33 15.70
C GLU A 127 -9.78 14.15 15.30
N GLN A 128 -10.24 14.05 14.05
CA GLN A 128 -11.43 14.75 13.58
C GLN A 128 -12.72 14.24 14.26
N PHE A 129 -12.83 12.94 14.54
CA PHE A 129 -14.04 12.34 15.08
C PHE A 129 -13.96 11.98 16.57
N LYS A 130 -12.78 12.04 17.19
CA LYS A 130 -12.59 11.79 18.62
C LYS A 130 -13.37 12.84 19.44
N GLY A 131 -14.40 12.38 20.14
CA GLY A 131 -15.24 13.24 20.98
C GLY A 131 -16.38 13.95 20.24
N SER A 132 -16.52 13.73 18.93
CA SER A 132 -17.68 14.19 18.14
C SER A 132 -18.66 13.04 17.93
N GLN A 133 -19.96 13.32 17.78
CA GLN A 133 -20.91 12.29 17.34
C GLN A 133 -20.50 11.82 15.95
N LEU A 134 -20.40 10.50 15.76
CA LEU A 134 -20.13 9.92 14.45
C LEU A 134 -21.17 10.48 13.47
N PRO A 135 -20.75 10.98 12.30
CA PRO A 135 -21.69 11.49 11.32
C PRO A 135 -22.70 10.36 11.01
N PRO A 136 -23.99 10.68 10.86
CA PRO A 136 -24.99 9.68 10.52
C PRO A 136 -24.54 8.89 9.28
N GLN A 137 -24.80 7.58 9.27
CA GLN A 137 -24.31 6.54 8.34
C GLN A 137 -24.43 6.88 6.83
N ALA A 138 -25.14 7.95 6.47
CA ALA A 138 -25.31 8.47 5.12
C ALA A 138 -24.00 8.86 4.41
N GLY A 139 -22.89 9.06 5.13
CA GLY A 139 -21.60 9.45 4.54
C GLY A 139 -20.66 8.32 4.13
N LEU A 140 -20.87 7.08 4.60
CA LEU A 140 -19.93 5.95 4.42
C LEU A 140 -20.50 4.79 3.59
N GLY A 141 -21.78 4.83 3.23
CA GLY A 141 -22.49 3.79 2.47
C GLY A 141 -22.82 4.20 1.04
N GLY A 142 -21.80 4.55 0.25
CA GLY A 142 -21.96 5.10 -1.10
C GLY A 142 -21.82 4.11 -2.26
N CYS A 143 -21.97 2.81 -2.06
CA CYS A 143 -22.07 1.84 -3.16
C CYS A 143 -23.41 1.11 -3.03
N ARG A 144 -24.41 1.61 -3.77
CA ARG A 144 -25.65 0.89 -4.01
C ARG A 144 -25.31 -0.40 -4.77
N THR A 145 -25.90 -1.49 -4.29
CA THR A 145 -25.93 -2.85 -4.85
C THR A 145 -26.26 -2.88 -6.33
#